data_AF-A0A1I8D3W4-F1
#
_entry.id   AF-A0A1I8D3W4-F1
#
_cell.length_a   1.000
_cell.length_b   1.000
_cell.length_c   1.000
_cell.angle_alpha   90.00
_cell.angle_beta   90.00
_cell.angle_gamma   90.00
#
_symmetry.space_group_name_H-M   'P 1'
#
loop_
_entity.id
_entity.type
_entity.pdbx_description
1 polymer ?
#
loop_
_entity_poly.entity_id
_entity_poly.type
_entity_poly.pdbx_seq_one_letter_code
_entity_poly.pdbx_strand_id
1 'polypeptide(L)'
;MIPGGLDPPAFCVLDRCDNHYTTGAYTFIALATKAARKSAPVTGGVKKPHRYRPGTVALREIRRYQKSTELLIRKLPFQRLVREITQDFKTDLRFQLARRIRGERT
;
A
#
# COMPACT_ATOMS: atom_id res chain seq x y z
N MET A 1 -9.77 37.73 33.84
CA MET A 1 -9.64 37.38 32.41
C MET A 1 -9.01 36.00 32.35
N ILE A 2 -9.77 34.98 31.94
CA ILE A 2 -9.26 33.65 31.56
C ILE A 2 -9.43 33.57 30.04
N PRO A 3 -8.37 33.22 29.31
CA PRO A 3 -8.35 31.92 28.62
C PRO A 3 -6.98 31.26 28.90
N GLY A 4 -6.88 29.97 29.21
CA GLY A 4 -7.61 28.85 28.64
C GLY A 4 -6.54 27.89 28.11
N GLY A 5 -6.15 26.93 28.95
CA GLY A 5 -5.10 25.95 28.65
C GLY A 5 -5.28 24.76 29.57
N LEU A 6 -6.46 24.15 29.48
CA LEU A 6 -6.75 22.84 30.02
C LEU A 6 -5.87 21.86 29.25
N ASP A 7 -4.70 21.48 29.81
CA ASP A 7 -3.99 20.30 29.36
C ASP A 7 -4.98 19.13 29.48
N PRO A 8 -5.38 18.50 28.36
CA PRO A 8 -6.21 17.31 28.47
C PRO A 8 -5.41 16.27 29.27
N PRO A 9 -6.05 15.54 30.20
CA PRO A 9 -5.37 14.46 30.89
C PRO A 9 -4.79 13.55 29.81
N ALA A 10 -3.50 13.26 29.92
CA ALA A 10 -2.85 12.25 29.11
C ALA A 10 -3.73 11.00 29.19
N PHE A 11 -4.57 10.78 28.18
CA PHE A 11 -5.19 9.49 28.01
C PHE A 11 -4.06 8.63 27.46
N CYS A 12 -3.21 8.19 28.38
CA CYS A 12 -2.33 7.06 28.19
C CYS A 12 -3.28 5.92 27.83
N VAL A 13 -3.47 5.67 26.54
CA VAL A 13 -3.95 4.36 26.12
C VAL A 13 -2.83 3.42 26.53
N LEU A 14 -2.97 2.84 27.72
CA LEU A 14 -2.14 1.76 28.20
C LEU A 14 -2.56 0.51 27.43
N ASP A 15 -2.16 0.43 26.16
CA ASP A 15 -2.06 -0.87 25.53
C ASP A 15 -0.78 -1.52 26.06
N ARG A 16 -1.04 -2.46 26.97
CA ARG A 16 -0.08 -3.29 27.66
C ARG A 16 0.66 -4.16 26.65
N CYS A 17 1.87 -3.73 26.29
CA CYS A 17 3.10 -4.52 26.23
C CYS A 17 4.12 -3.73 25.40
N ASP A 18 4.96 -2.95 26.09
CA ASP A 18 6.40 -2.75 25.84
C ASP A 18 6.82 -1.39 26.40
N ASN A 19 7.50 -1.43 27.55
CA ASN A 19 8.12 -0.27 28.19
C ASN A 19 9.32 0.22 27.36
N HIS A 20 9.06 0.98 26.31
CA HIS A 20 10.06 1.83 25.64
C HIS A 20 9.46 3.23 25.47
N TYR A 21 9.71 4.12 26.43
CA TYR A 21 9.42 5.54 26.27
C TYR A 21 10.43 6.13 25.29
N THR A 22 10.09 6.13 24.00
CA THR A 22 10.82 6.92 23.00
C THR A 22 10.13 8.27 22.89
N THR A 23 10.78 9.30 23.44
CA THR A 23 10.50 10.70 23.08
C THR A 23 10.94 10.90 21.63
N GLY A 24 10.02 10.62 20.70
CA GLY A 24 10.24 10.81 19.28
C GLY A 24 10.17 12.29 18.91
N ALA A 25 11.32 12.96 18.87
CA ALA A 25 11.48 14.18 18.09
C ALA A 25 11.30 13.82 16.61
N TYR A 26 10.29 14.40 15.94
CA TYR A 26 10.04 14.16 14.52
C TYR A 26 11.09 14.90 13.69
N THR A 27 12.24 14.28 13.50
CA THR A 27 13.27 14.76 12.57
C THR A 27 12.92 14.26 11.16
N PHE A 28 12.31 15.14 10.35
CA PHE A 28 12.50 15.01 8.91
C PHE A 28 14.01 15.16 8.65
N ILE A 29 14.60 14.26 7.86
CA ILE A 29 16.05 14.16 7.60
C ILE A 29 16.84 13.39 8.69
N ALA A 30 16.60 12.09 8.86
CA ALA A 30 17.61 11.21 9.47
C ALA A 30 17.37 9.71 9.17
N LEU A 31 17.57 9.25 7.93
CA LEU A 31 17.81 7.83 7.63
C LEU A 31 18.70 7.69 6.39
N ALA A 32 20.01 7.90 6.55
CA ALA A 32 21.00 7.62 5.52
C ALA A 32 22.17 6.81 6.07
N THR A 33 21.90 5.57 6.49
CA THR A 33 22.96 4.55 6.60
C THR A 33 23.13 3.88 5.24
N LYS A 34 24.14 4.37 4.53
CA LYS A 34 24.68 3.88 3.27
C LYS A 34 24.93 2.37 3.34
N ALA A 35 24.01 1.56 2.82
CA ALA A 35 24.26 0.16 2.57
C ALA A 35 25.23 0.04 1.37
N ALA A 36 26.53 -0.08 1.64
CA ALA A 36 27.51 -0.44 0.61
C ALA A 36 27.21 -1.89 0.17
N ARG A 37 26.52 -2.04 -0.96
CA ARG A 37 26.28 -3.35 -1.58
C ARG A 37 26.90 -3.41 -2.97
N LYS A 38 27.89 -4.30 -3.05
CA LYS A 38 28.60 -4.88 -4.20
C LYS A 38 29.60 -3.97 -4.92
N SER A 39 30.87 -4.38 -4.81
CA SER A 39 31.98 -3.93 -5.62
C SER A 39 31.62 -3.94 -7.10
N ALA A 40 31.97 -2.85 -7.79
CA ALA A 40 31.95 -2.82 -9.24
C ALA A 40 32.77 -4.01 -9.78
N PRO A 41 32.30 -4.71 -10.83
CA PRO A 41 33.14 -5.70 -11.49
C PRO A 41 34.33 -4.98 -12.10
N VAL A 42 35.53 -5.30 -11.61
CA VAL A 42 36.80 -4.96 -12.23
C VAL A 42 36.80 -5.61 -13.62
N THR A 43 36.92 -4.77 -14.64
CA THR A 43 37.13 -5.10 -16.07
C THR A 43 36.16 -6.10 -16.70
N GLY A 44 35.09 -5.58 -17.28
CA GLY A 44 34.26 -6.26 -18.29
C GLY A 44 33.01 -5.44 -18.53
N GLY A 45 32.81 -4.96 -19.77
CA GLY A 45 31.76 -4.01 -20.13
C GLY A 45 30.40 -4.31 -19.51
N VAL A 46 29.73 -3.27 -18.99
CA VAL A 46 28.41 -3.36 -18.36
C VAL A 46 27.46 -4.13 -19.27
N LYS A 47 27.01 -5.32 -18.83
CA LYS A 47 26.02 -6.11 -19.57
C LYS A 47 24.77 -5.25 -19.77
N LYS A 48 24.34 -5.13 -21.03
CA LYS A 48 23.11 -4.39 -21.38
C LYS A 48 21.94 -4.93 -20.54
N PRO A 49 21.07 -4.06 -19.97
CA PRO A 49 19.88 -4.51 -19.27
C PRO A 49 19.08 -5.48 -20.14
N HIS A 50 18.73 -6.64 -19.57
CA HIS A 50 17.98 -7.64 -20.30
C HIS A 50 16.57 -7.13 -20.63
N ARG A 51 16.27 -6.99 -21.92
CA ARG A 51 14.95 -6.64 -22.43
C ARG A 51 14.26 -7.88 -22.98
N TYR A 52 13.08 -8.20 -22.44
CA TYR A 52 12.26 -9.30 -22.95
C TYR A 52 11.76 -9.00 -24.37
N ARG A 53 11.58 -10.07 -25.16
CA ARG A 53 10.95 -9.97 -26.48
C ARG A 53 9.48 -9.52 -26.31
N PRO A 54 8.93 -8.77 -27.28
CA PRO A 54 7.50 -8.46 -27.26
C PRO A 54 6.69 -9.76 -27.14
N GLY A 55 5.62 -9.73 -26.35
CA GLY A 55 4.78 -10.90 -26.06
C GLY A 55 5.24 -11.77 -24.88
N THR A 56 6.54 -11.80 -24.52
CA THR A 56 7.01 -12.63 -23.40
C THR A 56 6.40 -12.21 -22.05
N VAL A 57 6.32 -10.91 -21.80
CA VAL A 57 5.73 -10.38 -20.55
C VAL A 57 4.21 -10.59 -20.55
N ALA A 58 3.54 -10.35 -21.68
CA ALA A 58 2.10 -10.53 -21.84
C ALA A 58 1.67 -11.99 -21.56
N LEU A 59 2.37 -12.98 -22.13
CA LEU A 59 2.07 -14.39 -21.88
C LEU A 59 2.26 -14.78 -20.41
N ARG A 60 3.24 -14.20 -19.73
CA ARG A 60 3.47 -14.42 -18.30
C ARG A 60 2.34 -13.83 -17.45
N GLU A 61 1.87 -12.64 -17.79
CA GLU A 61 0.74 -11.98 -17.11
C GLU A 61 -0.57 -12.74 -17.34
N ILE A 62 -0.86 -13.19 -18.56
CA ILE A 62 -2.03 -14.03 -18.88
C ILE A 62 -2.05 -15.29 -18.01
N ARG A 63 -0.92 -16.03 -17.97
CA ARG A 63 -0.83 -17.24 -17.13
C ARG A 63 -1.00 -16.93 -15.64
N ARG A 64 -0.49 -15.80 -15.17
CA ARG A 64 -0.64 -15.38 -13.77
C ARG A 64 -2.11 -15.09 -13.43
N TYR A 65 -2.78 -14.25 -14.21
CA TYR A 65 -4.16 -13.82 -13.95
C TYR A 65 -5.22 -14.88 -14.25
N GLN A 66 -4.88 -15.91 -15.03
CA GLN A 66 -5.76 -17.07 -15.17
C GLN A 66 -5.60 -18.06 -14.01
N LYS A 67 -4.44 -18.07 -13.35
CA LYS A 67 -4.19 -18.92 -12.17
C LYS A 67 -4.76 -18.31 -10.88
N SER A 68 -4.64 -17.00 -10.70
CA SER A 68 -5.21 -16.29 -9.55
C SER A 68 -6.49 -15.56 -9.92
N THR A 69 -7.44 -15.49 -9.00
CA THR A 69 -8.68 -14.73 -9.21
C THR A 69 -8.65 -13.39 -8.44
N GLU A 70 -7.51 -12.68 -8.50
CA GLU A 70 -7.38 -11.38 -7.85
C GLU A 70 -8.08 -10.28 -8.67
N LEU A 71 -8.61 -9.25 -7.98
CA LEU A 71 -9.24 -8.13 -8.66
C LEU A 71 -8.18 -7.33 -9.42
N LEU A 72 -8.36 -7.19 -10.73
CA LEU A 72 -7.43 -6.43 -11.59
C LEU A 72 -7.55 -4.92 -11.37
N ILE A 73 -8.74 -4.45 -10.96
CA ILE A 73 -9.02 -3.05 -10.67
C ILE A 73 -8.96 -2.82 -9.16
N ARG A 74 -8.29 -1.74 -8.74
CA ARG A 74 -8.21 -1.35 -7.33
C ARG A 74 -9.60 -1.04 -6.78
N LYS A 75 -9.88 -1.50 -5.56
CA LYS A 75 -11.21 -1.38 -4.93
C LYS A 75 -11.66 0.07 -4.72
N LEU A 76 -10.79 0.93 -4.21
CA LEU A 76 -11.14 2.31 -3.84
C LEU A 76 -11.56 3.19 -5.04
N PRO A 77 -10.82 3.27 -6.17
CA PRO A 77 -11.26 4.07 -7.31
C PRO A 77 -12.54 3.52 -7.93
N PHE A 78 -12.69 2.18 -8.01
CA PHE A 78 -13.92 1.57 -8.50
C PHE A 78 -15.13 1.89 -7.59
N GLN A 79 -14.94 1.84 -6.27
CA GLN A 79 -15.98 2.23 -5.31
C GLN A 79 -16.40 3.69 -5.45
N ARG A 80 -15.45 4.61 -5.70
CA ARG A 80 -15.77 6.04 -5.92
C ARG A 80 -16.61 6.23 -7.18
N LEU A 81 -16.21 5.59 -8.28
CA LEU A 81 -16.94 5.62 -9.55
C LEU A 81 -18.37 5.09 -9.41
N VAL A 82 -18.56 3.98 -8.68
CA VAL A 82 -19.91 3.45 -8.42
C VAL A 82 -20.76 4.46 -7.66
N ARG A 83 -20.21 5.10 -6.62
CA ARG A 83 -20.95 6.12 -5.83
C ARG A 83 -21.33 7.33 -6.67
N GLU A 84 -20.41 7.83 -7.48
CA GLU A 84 -20.62 8.94 -8.40
C GLU A 84 -21.80 8.68 -9.33
N ILE A 85 -21.79 7.54 -10.06
CA ILE A 85 -22.89 7.18 -10.97
C ILE A 85 -24.22 7.01 -10.23
N THR A 86 -24.20 6.36 -9.06
CA THR A 86 -25.45 6.05 -8.33
C THR A 86 -26.08 7.26 -7.65
N GLN A 87 -25.29 8.29 -7.37
CA GLN A 87 -25.76 9.53 -6.77
C GLN A 87 -26.74 10.27 -7.70
N ASP A 88 -26.57 10.15 -9.01
CA ASP A 88 -27.45 10.77 -10.02
C ASP A 88 -28.85 10.12 -10.07
N PHE A 89 -28.99 8.89 -9.55
CA PHE A 89 -30.27 8.17 -9.55
C PHE A 89 -30.99 8.25 -8.20
N LYS A 90 -30.27 8.09 -7.08
CA LYS A 90 -30.85 8.14 -5.73
C LYS A 90 -29.78 8.45 -4.68
N THR A 91 -30.03 9.46 -3.85
CA THR A 91 -29.05 10.01 -2.89
C THR A 91 -28.79 9.12 -1.67
N ASP A 92 -29.72 8.23 -1.29
CA ASP A 92 -29.66 7.48 -0.02
C ASP A 92 -29.35 5.98 -0.16
N LEU A 93 -28.56 5.61 -1.19
CA LEU A 93 -28.17 4.22 -1.41
C LEU A 93 -27.06 3.77 -0.44
N ARG A 94 -27.28 2.65 0.25
CA ARG A 94 -26.29 2.00 1.13
C ARG A 94 -25.70 0.77 0.45
N PHE A 95 -24.38 0.71 0.38
CA PHE A 95 -23.65 -0.40 -0.23
C PHE A 95 -23.06 -1.33 0.83
N GLN A 96 -23.33 -2.63 0.70
CA GLN A 96 -22.73 -3.68 1.52
C GLN A 96 -21.46 -4.21 0.85
N LEU A 97 -20.43 -4.54 1.64
CA LEU A 97 -19.24 -5.19 1.11
C LEU A 97 -19.56 -6.65 0.79
N ALA A 98 -19.39 -7.04 -0.47
CA ALA A 98 -19.57 -8.43 -0.87
C ALA A 98 -18.44 -9.32 -0.33
N ARG A 99 -18.81 -10.58 -0.03
CA ARG A 99 -17.90 -11.60 0.48
C ARG A 99 -16.77 -11.86 -0.51
N ARG A 100 -15.53 -11.94 0.01
CA ARG A 100 -14.37 -12.38 -0.77
C ARG A 100 -14.60 -13.81 -1.25
N ILE A 101 -14.71 -14.01 -2.57
CA ILE A 101 -14.72 -15.33 -3.19
C ILE A 101 -13.35 -15.96 -2.91
N ARG A 102 -13.32 -17.06 -2.14
CA ARG A 102 -12.09 -17.84 -1.94
C ARG A 102 -11.84 -18.63 -3.24
N GLY A 103 -10.72 -18.35 -3.89
CA GLY A 103 -10.33 -19.00 -5.13
C GLY A 103 -9.54 -20.26 -4.84
N GLU A 104 -10.20 -21.41 -4.88
CA GLU A 104 -9.56 -22.72 -5.00
C GLU A 104 -9.98 -23.31 -6.34
N ARG A 105 -9.13 -23.15 -7.36
CA ARG A 105 -9.16 -24.00 -8.56
C ARG A 105 -7.72 -24.30 -8.94
N THR A 106 -7.40 -25.59 -8.85
CA THR A 106 -6.15 -26.26 -9.21
C THR A 106 -5.83 -26.12 -10.68
#